data_AF-A0A7X8CMX8-F1
#
_entry.id   AF-A0A7X8CMX8-F1
#
_cell.length_a   1.000
_cell.length_b   1.000
_cell.length_c   1.000
_cell.angle_alpha   90.00
_cell.angle_beta   90.00
_cell.angle_gamma   90.00
#
_symmetry.space_group_name_H-M   'P 1'
#
loop_
_entity.id
_entity.type
_entity.pdbx_description
1 polymer ?
#
loop_
_entity_poly.entity_id
_entity_poly.type
_entity_poly.pdbx_seq_one_letter_code
_entity_poly.pdbx_strand_id
1 'polypeptide(L)'
;NPDLKGIYVTAGGPFGAAKAIKDAGLTGKVKLVCHDWMEETVAYIRSGEVTACLDQDPFNQGYAPVVSAFNHIVAGIVPQEINWFEGDVATPENVNEKIPQ
;
A
#
# COMPACT_ATOMS: atom_id res chain seq x y z
N ASN A 1 24.26 4.93 -10.04
CA ASN A 1 23.27 5.60 -10.93
C ASN A 1 22.96 7.00 -10.40
N PRO A 2 23.84 8.00 -10.63
CA PRO A 2 23.63 9.39 -10.18
C PRO A 2 22.37 10.05 -10.78
N ASP A 3 21.85 9.46 -11.86
CA ASP A 3 20.70 9.89 -12.65
C ASP A 3 19.41 9.11 -12.34
N LEU A 4 19.41 8.26 -11.30
CA LEU A 4 18.24 7.48 -10.87
C LEU A 4 17.01 8.38 -10.73
N LYS A 5 15.90 7.97 -11.35
CA LYS A 5 14.63 8.73 -11.34
C LYS A 5 13.53 8.10 -10.52
N GLY A 6 13.59 6.79 -10.30
CA GLY A 6 12.51 6.07 -9.64
C GLY A 6 12.93 4.77 -9.00
N ILE A 7 12.19 4.38 -7.97
CA ILE A 7 12.26 3.10 -7.27
C ILE A 7 10.83 2.59 -7.15
N TYR A 8 10.62 1.31 -7.47
CA TYR A 8 9.37 0.61 -7.22
C TYR A 8 9.62 -0.52 -6.23
N VAL A 9 8.91 -0.52 -5.09
CA VAL A 9 9.05 -1.53 -4.04
C VAL A 9 7.75 -2.33 -3.95
N THR A 10 7.81 -3.62 -4.25
CA THR A 10 6.64 -4.49 -4.31
C THR A 10 6.20 -5.03 -2.95
N ALA A 11 7.10 -5.16 -1.98
CA ALA A 11 6.80 -5.63 -0.61
C ALA A 11 7.97 -5.34 0.34
N GLY A 12 7.69 -5.31 1.65
CA GLY A 12 8.66 -5.50 2.76
C GLY A 12 9.78 -4.46 2.96
N GLY A 13 10.09 -3.64 1.96
CA GLY A 13 11.12 -2.60 1.99
C GLY A 13 10.71 -1.13 1.77
N PRO A 14 9.42 -0.72 1.64
CA PRO A 14 9.07 0.67 1.32
C PRO A 14 9.70 1.71 2.26
N PHE A 15 9.66 1.46 3.57
CA PHE A 15 10.23 2.34 4.59
C PHE A 15 11.74 2.55 4.41
N GLY A 16 12.49 1.49 4.09
CA GLY A 16 13.94 1.56 3.91
C GLY A 16 14.32 2.36 2.68
N ALA A 17 13.58 2.18 1.58
CA ALA A 17 13.75 2.96 0.36
C ALA A 17 13.43 4.45 0.61
N ALA A 18 12.33 4.75 1.30
CA ALA A 18 11.95 6.12 1.64
C ALA A 18 13.01 6.79 2.54
N LYS A 19 13.50 6.07 3.56
CA LYS A 19 14.58 6.54 4.42
C LYS A 19 15.85 6.84 3.63
N ALA A 20 16.26 5.97 2.71
CA ALA A 20 17.44 6.20 1.88
C ALA A 20 17.29 7.45 0.98
N ILE A 21 16.10 7.68 0.42
CA ILE A 21 15.80 8.89 -0.36
C ILE A 21 15.93 10.14 0.52
N LYS A 22 15.37 10.10 1.73
CA LYS A 22 15.44 11.19 2.71
C LYS A 22 16.89 11.49 3.11
N ASP A 23 17.62 10.49 3.54
CA ASP A 23 19.00 10.61 4.02
C ASP A 23 19.94 11.11 2.90
N ALA A 24 19.64 10.80 1.64
CA ALA A 24 20.38 11.29 0.47
C ALA A 24 19.96 12.71 0.00
N GLY A 25 18.96 13.35 0.63
CA GLY A 25 18.46 14.66 0.21
C GLY A 25 17.77 14.65 -1.17
N LEU A 26 17.17 13.51 -1.52
CA LEU A 26 16.55 13.23 -2.82
C LEU A 26 15.02 13.25 -2.79
N THR A 27 14.40 13.65 -1.68
CA THR A 27 12.95 13.84 -1.54
C THR A 27 12.39 14.64 -2.72
N GLY A 28 11.32 14.14 -3.34
CA GLY A 28 10.70 14.72 -4.54
C GLY A 28 11.48 14.56 -5.86
N LYS A 29 12.79 14.30 -5.81
CA LYS A 29 13.68 14.14 -6.99
C LYS A 29 13.69 12.71 -7.50
N VAL A 30 13.80 11.73 -6.60
CA VAL A 30 13.64 10.30 -6.92
C VAL A 30 12.20 9.91 -6.57
N LYS A 31 11.47 9.35 -7.52
CA LYS A 31 10.10 8.87 -7.29
C LYS A 31 10.12 7.52 -6.59
N LEU A 32 9.27 7.35 -5.59
CA LEU A 32 9.08 6.07 -4.92
C LEU A 32 7.62 5.66 -5.02
N VAL A 33 7.39 4.53 -5.69
CA VAL A 33 6.09 3.87 -5.71
C VAL A 33 6.20 2.59 -4.88
N CYS A 34 5.25 2.35 -3.99
CA CYS A 34 5.30 1.19 -3.11
C CYS A 34 3.91 0.69 -2.71
N HIS A 35 3.88 -0.41 -1.98
CA HIS A 35 2.68 -0.98 -1.39
C HIS A 35 2.66 -0.81 0.12
N ASP A 36 1.52 -1.11 0.73
CA ASP A 36 1.25 -1.21 2.16
C ASP A 36 1.20 0.16 2.88
N TRP A 37 -0.02 0.60 3.18
CA TRP A 37 -0.31 1.78 4.01
C TRP A 37 -0.04 1.50 5.50
N MET A 38 1.23 1.30 5.84
CA MET A 38 1.67 1.19 7.23
C MET A 38 1.96 2.58 7.81
N GLU A 39 1.85 2.74 9.13
CA GLU A 39 2.06 4.01 9.83
C GLU A 39 3.37 4.71 9.40
N GLU A 40 4.45 3.95 9.31
CA GLU A 40 5.77 4.42 8.89
C GLU A 40 5.78 4.86 7.42
N THR A 41 5.17 4.08 6.51
CA THR A 41 5.09 4.44 5.09
C THR A 41 4.25 5.70 4.91
N VAL A 42 3.12 5.81 5.61
CA VAL A 42 2.23 6.97 5.51
C VAL A 42 2.91 8.25 5.98
N ALA A 43 3.77 8.19 7.00
CA ALA A 43 4.60 9.33 7.39
C ALA A 43 5.47 9.82 6.22
N TYR A 44 6.09 8.90 5.46
CA TYR A 44 6.88 9.22 4.27
C TYR A 44 6.06 9.66 3.04
N ILE A 45 4.78 9.27 2.95
CA ILE A 45 3.85 9.85 1.96
C ILE A 45 3.64 11.32 2.31
N ARG A 46 3.33 11.63 3.58
CA ARG A 46 3.08 13.00 4.04
C ARG A 46 4.31 13.91 3.89
N SER A 47 5.51 13.40 4.13
CA SER A 47 6.76 14.17 3.97
C SER A 47 7.32 14.17 2.54
N GLY A 48 6.71 13.43 1.60
CA GLY A 48 7.00 13.51 0.17
C GLY A 48 8.13 12.61 -0.34
N GLU A 49 8.69 11.73 0.49
CA GLU A 49 9.63 10.70 0.06
C GLU A 49 8.93 9.61 -0.76
N VAL A 50 7.71 9.23 -0.37
CA VAL A 50 6.85 8.30 -1.13
C VAL A 50 5.97 9.11 -2.07
N THR A 51 6.05 8.80 -3.37
CA THR A 51 5.24 9.45 -4.41
C THR A 51 3.84 8.85 -4.49
N ALA A 52 3.73 7.53 -4.38
CA ALA A 52 2.45 6.84 -4.35
C ALA A 52 2.57 5.53 -3.57
N CYS A 53 1.58 5.25 -2.73
CA CYS A 53 1.49 4.00 -1.99
C CYS A 53 0.15 3.32 -2.27
N LEU A 54 0.17 2.04 -2.59
CA LEU A 54 -1.01 1.25 -2.91
C LEU A 54 -1.49 0.49 -1.67
N ASP A 55 -2.78 0.60 -1.38
CA ASP A 55 -3.52 -0.27 -0.45
C ASP A 55 -4.15 -1.44 -1.19
N GLN A 56 -4.31 -2.54 -0.48
CA GLN A 56 -4.79 -3.81 -1.01
C GLN A 56 -6.09 -4.27 -0.34
N ASP A 57 -6.71 -3.49 0.53
CA ASP A 57 -7.87 -3.89 1.33
C ASP A 57 -7.65 -5.20 2.15
N PRO A 58 -6.57 -5.27 2.96
CA PRO A 58 -6.18 -6.50 3.65
C PRO A 58 -7.23 -6.99 4.66
N PHE A 59 -8.06 -6.08 5.18
CA PHE A 59 -9.15 -6.45 6.08
C PHE A 59 -10.18 -7.33 5.37
N ASN A 60 -10.68 -6.91 4.20
CA ASN A 60 -11.66 -7.69 3.46
C ASN A 60 -11.05 -8.96 2.86
N GLN A 61 -9.76 -8.93 2.48
CA GLN A 61 -9.03 -10.14 2.11
C GLN A 61 -8.96 -11.18 3.23
N GLY A 62 -8.87 -10.76 4.50
CA GLY A 62 -8.94 -11.65 5.65
C GLY A 62 -10.36 -12.09 6.02
N TYR A 63 -11.34 -11.19 5.87
CA TYR A 63 -12.73 -11.40 6.27
C TYR A 63 -13.50 -12.32 5.29
N ALA A 64 -13.45 -12.02 3.99
CA ALA A 64 -14.22 -12.71 2.97
C ALA A 64 -13.97 -14.24 2.89
N PRO A 65 -12.74 -14.78 2.99
CA PRO A 65 -12.53 -16.22 2.95
C PRO A 65 -13.12 -16.93 4.17
N VAL A 66 -13.14 -16.28 5.35
CA VAL A 66 -13.74 -16.85 6.56
C VAL A 66 -15.25 -16.97 6.39
N VAL A 67 -15.91 -15.92 5.90
CA VAL A 67 -17.35 -15.94 5.59
C VAL A 67 -17.67 -16.98 4.51
N SER A 68 -16.85 -17.04 3.46
CA SER A 68 -17.01 -18.01 2.38
C SER A 68 -16.92 -19.46 2.88
N ALA A 69 -15.95 -19.75 3.76
CA ALA A 69 -15.80 -21.06 4.38
C ALA A 69 -17.03 -21.41 5.25
N PHE A 70 -17.50 -20.48 6.08
CA PHE A 70 -18.70 -20.70 6.90
C PHE A 70 -19.94 -21.00 6.04
N ASN A 71 -20.21 -20.16 5.03
CA ASN A 71 -21.36 -20.31 4.14
C ASN A 71 -21.32 -21.63 3.37
N HIS A 72 -20.12 -22.07 2.96
CA HIS A 72 -19.96 -23.37 2.31
C HIS A 72 -20.29 -24.52 3.26
N ILE A 73 -19.74 -24.50 4.48
CA ILE A 73 -19.92 -25.58 5.47
C ILE A 73 -21.38 -25.67 5.94
N VAL A 74 -22.02 -24.53 6.20
CA VAL A 74 -23.34 -24.50 6.86
C VAL A 74 -24.49 -24.51 5.85
N ALA A 75 -24.34 -23.81 4.73
CA ALA A 75 -25.43 -23.62 3.75
C ALA A 75 -25.15 -24.25 2.38
N GLY A 76 -23.98 -24.88 2.18
CA GLY A 76 -23.61 -25.48 0.90
C GLY A 76 -23.35 -24.46 -0.22
N ILE A 77 -23.25 -23.17 0.11
CA ILE A 77 -23.00 -22.11 -0.87
C ILE A 77 -21.53 -22.20 -1.31
N VAL A 78 -21.30 -22.54 -2.57
CA VAL A 78 -19.95 -22.62 -3.14
C VAL A 78 -19.45 -21.21 -3.44
N PRO A 79 -18.29 -20.79 -2.91
CA PRO A 79 -17.73 -19.48 -3.23
C PRO A 79 -17.29 -19.40 -4.69
N GLN A 80 -17.21 -18.18 -5.21
CA GLN A 80 -16.58 -17.93 -6.50
C GLN A 80 -15.09 -18.29 -6.43
N GLU A 81 -14.51 -18.68 -7.56
CA GLU A 81 -13.08 -19.00 -7.64
C GLU A 81 -12.20 -17.77 -7.35
N ILE A 82 -12.66 -16.58 -7.74
CA ILE A 82 -11.93 -15.32 -7.56
C ILE A 82 -12.82 -14.31 -6.85
N ASN A 83 -12.29 -13.71 -5.78
CA ASN A 83 -12.87 -12.56 -5.09
C ASN A 83 -11.96 -11.35 -5.30
N TRP A 84 -12.42 -10.38 -6.09
CA TRP A 84 -11.70 -9.13 -6.32
C TRP A 84 -11.98 -8.14 -5.19
N PHE A 85 -10.93 -7.43 -4.76
CA PHE A 85 -11.04 -6.32 -3.82
C PHE A 85 -10.56 -5.04 -4.51
N GLU A 86 -11.17 -3.93 -4.11
CA GLU A 86 -10.83 -2.62 -4.64
C GLU A 86 -9.68 -2.05 -3.80
N GLY A 87 -8.49 -1.98 -4.39
CA GLY A 87 -7.36 -1.29 -3.79
C GLY A 87 -7.50 0.23 -3.95
N ASP A 88 -6.68 0.97 -3.20
CA ASP A 88 -6.67 2.44 -3.24
C ASP A 88 -5.22 2.96 -3.33
N VAL A 89 -5.04 4.22 -3.70
CA VAL A 89 -3.72 4.86 -3.85
C VAL A 89 -3.65 6.15 -3.05
N ALA A 90 -2.71 6.20 -2.11
CA ALA A 90 -2.38 7.39 -1.34
C ALA A 90 -1.15 8.08 -1.94
N THR A 91 -1.24 9.41 -2.02
CA THR A 91 -0.23 10.33 -2.54
C THR A 91 -0.08 11.50 -1.56
N PRO A 92 1.01 12.28 -1.62
CA PRO A 92 1.15 13.46 -0.76
C PRO A 92 -0.05 14.42 -0.83
N GLU A 93 -0.74 14.47 -1.97
CA GLU A 93 -1.88 15.35 -2.23
C GLU A 93 -3.17 14.91 -1.52
N ASN A 94 -3.40 13.60 -1.34
CA ASN A 94 -4.68 13.07 -0.85
C ASN A 94 -4.56 12.21 0.43
N VAL A 95 -3.36 11.99 0.95
CA VAL A 95 -3.11 11.10 2.10
C VAL A 95 -3.86 11.54 3.35
N ASN A 96 -4.07 12.84 3.57
CA ASN A 96 -4.81 13.33 4.75
C ASN A 96 -6.33 13.14 4.63
N GLU A 97 -6.85 13.03 3.41
CA GLU A 97 -8.26 12.71 3.17
C GLU A 97 -8.51 11.21 3.34
N LYS A 98 -7.58 10.38 2.84
CA LYS A 98 -7.68 8.92 2.87
C LYS A 98 -7.32 8.30 4.22
N ILE A 99 -6.31 8.87 4.89
CA ILE A 99 -5.76 8.39 6.15
C ILE A 99 -5.64 9.58 7.12
N PRO A 100 -6.75 9.96 7.78
CA PRO A 100 -6.75 11.01 8.79
C PRO A 100 -5.81 10.68 9.96
N GLN A 101 -5.36 11.73 10.67
CA GLN A 101 -4.57 11.58 11.91
C GLN A 101 -5.44 11.23 13.11
#